data_AF-A0A1W0WW88-F1
#
_entry.id   AF-A0A1W0WW88-F1
#
_cell.length_a   1.000
_cell.length_b   1.000
_cell.length_c   1.000
_cell.angle_alpha   90.00
_cell.angle_beta   90.00
_cell.angle_gamma   90.00
#
_symmetry.space_group_name_H-M   'P 1'
#
loop_
_entity.id
_entity.type
_entity.pdbx_description
1 polymer ?
#
loop_
_entity_poly.entity_id
_entity_poly.type
_entity_poly.pdbx_seq_one_letter_code
_entity_poly.pdbx_strand_id
1 'polypeptide(L)'
;MEQFENHYPGRILYFDTDSLIFVARDTDEWKLETGHYLGDLVSELKPGQHIEKFVSLGAKSYAYRTNDGKHVTKIKGFTLNGETEELINFTAMLHLLDEKESTIAVPQRNLRRDIKTVAIKEVQTMKKCRFYYKKCVILDGPFGFCAD
;
A
#
# COMPACT_ATOMS: atom_id res chain seq x y z
N MET A 1 12.01 8.11 12.27
CA MET A 1 10.77 7.47 12.73
C MET A 1 10.48 7.77 14.19
N GLU A 2 11.31 7.38 15.16
CA GLU A 2 11.13 7.75 16.58
C GLU A 2 10.96 9.26 16.80
N GLN A 3 11.72 10.09 16.09
CA GLN A 3 11.59 11.55 16.19
C GLN A 3 10.23 12.06 15.70
N PHE A 4 9.64 11.44 14.66
CA PHE A 4 8.32 11.82 14.16
C PHE A 4 7.24 11.34 15.13
N GLU A 5 7.31 10.10 15.60
CA GLU A 5 6.34 9.55 16.55
C GLU A 5 6.37 10.29 17.90
N ASN A 6 7.55 10.74 18.36
CA ASN A 6 7.66 11.56 19.56
C ASN A 6 7.04 12.95 19.41
N HIS A 7 7.04 13.51 18.20
CA HIS A 7 6.47 14.83 17.91
C HIS A 7 4.98 14.74 17.53
N TYR A 8 4.58 13.63 16.91
CA TYR A 8 3.25 13.36 16.36
C TYR A 8 2.77 11.95 16.69
N PRO A 9 2.53 11.66 17.98
CA PRO A 9 2.13 10.33 18.41
C PRO A 9 0.80 9.93 17.75
N GLY A 10 0.77 8.73 17.18
CA GLY A 10 -0.42 8.16 16.54
C GLY A 10 -0.84 8.80 15.21
N ARG A 11 0.06 9.55 14.55
CA ARG A 11 -0.23 10.14 13.21
C ARG A 11 0.36 9.36 12.05
N ILE A 12 1.22 8.38 12.33
CA ILE A 12 1.80 7.50 11.32
C ILE A 12 0.75 6.47 10.90
N LEU A 13 0.49 6.40 9.60
CA LEU A 13 -0.46 5.46 9.02
C LEU A 13 0.20 4.23 8.45
N TYR A 14 1.41 4.38 7.94
CA TYR A 14 2.21 3.31 7.36
C TYR A 14 3.66 3.74 7.30
N PHE A 15 4.56 2.78 7.51
CA PHE A 15 5.99 2.97 7.31
C PHE A 15 6.61 1.73 6.65
N ASP A 16 7.59 1.97 5.78
CA ASP A 16 8.46 0.94 5.21
C ASP A 16 9.90 1.45 5.29
N THR A 17 10.80 0.79 4.57
CA THR A 17 12.25 0.99 4.59
C THR A 17 12.65 2.44 4.29
N ASP A 18 11.93 3.09 3.37
CA ASP A 18 12.24 4.40 2.82
C ASP A 18 11.00 5.28 2.58
N SER A 19 9.81 4.84 3.02
CA SER A 19 8.54 5.55 2.80
C SER A 19 7.73 5.71 4.08
N LEU A 20 7.12 6.89 4.27
CA LEU A 20 6.25 7.22 5.40
C LEU A 20 4.93 7.78 4.87
N ILE A 21 3.81 7.27 5.40
CA ILE A 21 2.47 7.83 5.18
C ILE A 21 1.95 8.27 6.54
N PHE A 22 1.51 9.52 6.64
CA PHE A 22 1.07 10.13 7.89
C PHE A 22 -0.10 11.09 7.67
N VAL A 23 -0.81 11.42 8.74
CA VAL A 23 -1.88 12.43 8.74
C VAL A 23 -1.28 13.81 9.04
N ALA A 24 -1.30 14.69 8.04
CA ALA A 24 -1.01 16.12 8.21
C ALA A 24 -2.29 16.90 8.49
N ARG A 25 -2.26 17.87 9.41
CA ARG A 25 -3.32 18.86 9.60
C ARG A 25 -2.77 20.23 9.21
N ASP A 26 -3.59 21.07 8.58
CA ASP A 26 -3.18 22.41 8.15
C ASP A 26 -2.75 23.31 9.32
N THR A 27 -3.15 22.95 10.55
CA THR A 27 -2.79 23.65 11.80
C THR A 27 -1.44 23.24 12.39
N ASP A 28 -0.74 22.26 11.81
CA ASP A 28 0.53 21.81 12.36
C ASP A 28 1.67 22.78 11.99
N GLU A 29 2.35 23.31 13.00
CA GLU A 29 3.49 24.21 12.83
C GLU A 29 4.74 23.50 12.31
N TRP A 30 4.92 22.22 12.63
CA TRP A 30 6.04 21.42 12.12
C TRP A 30 5.62 20.61 10.90
N LYS A 31 6.24 20.96 9.77
CA LYS A 31 6.20 20.17 8.54
C LYS A 31 7.50 19.37 8.47
N LEU A 32 7.41 18.10 8.12
CA LEU A 32 8.59 17.28 7.81
C LEU A 32 9.48 18.05 6.84
N GLU A 33 10.74 18.24 7.21
CA GLU A 33 11.72 18.89 6.35
C GLU A 33 11.91 18.02 5.12
N THR A 34 11.47 18.54 3.97
CA THR A 34 11.72 17.91 2.68
C THR A 34 12.97 18.52 2.07
N GLY A 35 13.82 17.67 1.51
CA GLY A 35 15.10 18.09 0.95
C GLY A 35 15.45 17.34 -0.33
N HIS A 36 16.63 17.64 -0.87
CA HIS A 36 17.13 17.04 -2.12
C HIS A 36 18.44 16.28 -1.93
N TYR A 37 18.91 16.15 -0.69
CA TYR A 37 20.15 15.45 -0.36
C TYR A 37 19.89 13.99 0.05
N LEU A 38 20.95 13.19 0.02
CA LEU A 38 20.89 11.79 0.39
C LEU A 38 20.53 11.67 1.89
N GLY A 39 19.40 11.03 2.18
CA GLY A 39 18.86 10.89 3.54
C GLY A 39 17.71 11.84 3.84
N ASP A 40 17.45 12.83 2.98
CA ASP A 40 16.30 13.71 3.11
C ASP A 40 15.01 12.99 2.70
N LEU A 41 13.90 13.36 3.35
CA LEU A 41 12.59 12.92 2.93
C LEU A 41 12.14 13.73 1.73
N VAL A 42 11.64 13.05 0.70
CA VAL A 42 11.12 13.68 -0.52
C VAL A 42 9.63 13.42 -0.60
N SER A 43 8.85 14.44 -0.96
CA SER A 43 7.43 14.23 -1.25
C SER A 43 7.26 13.51 -2.59
N GLU A 44 6.64 12.33 -2.58
CA GLU A 44 6.29 11.58 -3.81
C GLU A 44 5.07 12.16 -4.54
N LEU A 45 4.31 13.04 -3.87
CA LEU A 45 3.10 13.63 -4.41
C LEU A 45 3.42 14.95 -5.14
N LYS A 46 2.59 15.30 -6.12
CA LYS A 46 2.73 16.59 -6.79
C LYS A 46 2.40 17.75 -5.82
N PRO A 47 2.93 18.96 -6.06
CA PRO A 47 2.53 20.14 -5.29
C PRO A 47 1.00 20.31 -5.28
N GLY A 48 0.41 20.42 -4.08
CA GLY A 48 -1.04 20.53 -3.89
C GLY A 48 -1.81 19.20 -3.91
N GLN A 49 -1.14 18.08 -4.21
CA GLN A 49 -1.73 16.76 -4.18
C GLN A 49 -1.59 16.16 -2.78
N HIS A 50 -2.68 15.59 -2.26
CA HIS A 50 -2.68 14.87 -0.98
C HIS A 50 -3.47 13.57 -1.10
N ILE A 51 -3.18 12.63 -0.20
CA ILE A 51 -3.90 11.37 -0.10
C ILE A 51 -5.23 11.63 0.62
N GLU A 52 -6.34 11.39 -0.06
CA GLU A 52 -7.68 11.44 0.55
C GLU A 52 -8.00 10.16 1.28
N LYS A 53 -7.66 9.01 0.71
CA LYS A 53 -8.00 7.70 1.27
C LYS A 53 -6.81 6.78 1.16
N PHE A 54 -6.60 6.01 2.23
CA PHE A 54 -5.51 5.06 2.35
C PHE A 54 -6.07 3.74 2.87
N VAL A 55 -5.52 2.62 2.38
CA VAL A 55 -5.83 1.28 2.85
C VAL A 55 -4.55 0.45 2.89
N SER A 56 -4.38 -0.35 3.92
CA SER A 56 -3.28 -1.32 4.05
C SER A 56 -3.84 -2.69 4.38
N LEU A 57 -3.40 -3.72 3.65
CA LEU A 57 -3.76 -5.13 3.90
C LEU A 57 -2.64 -5.91 4.62
N GLY A 58 -1.44 -5.35 4.65
CA GLY A 58 -0.25 -6.01 5.16
C GLY A 58 1.01 -5.19 4.91
N ALA A 59 2.13 -5.66 5.46
CA ALA A 59 3.45 -5.13 5.11
C ALA A 59 3.65 -5.15 3.59
N LYS A 60 4.06 -3.99 3.04
CA LYS A 60 4.30 -3.76 1.60
C LYS A 60 3.08 -3.98 0.70
N SER A 61 1.87 -3.91 1.28
CA SER A 61 0.61 -4.16 0.59
C SER A 61 -0.41 -3.09 0.95
N TYR A 62 -0.35 -1.96 0.25
CA TYR A 62 -1.16 -0.77 0.50
C TYR A 62 -1.70 -0.16 -0.80
N ALA A 63 -2.78 0.59 -0.70
CA ALA A 63 -3.29 1.40 -1.79
C ALA A 63 -3.77 2.76 -1.28
N TYR A 64 -3.72 3.76 -2.15
CA TYR A 64 -4.20 5.09 -1.82
C TYR A 64 -4.84 5.77 -3.02
N ARG A 65 -5.73 6.71 -2.70
CA ARG A 65 -6.37 7.61 -3.66
C ARG A 65 -6.04 9.05 -3.29
N THR A 66 -5.59 9.82 -4.27
CA THR A 66 -5.32 11.25 -4.09
C THR A 66 -6.54 12.10 -4.44
N ASN A 67 -6.55 13.36 -4.01
CA ASN A 67 -7.58 14.35 -4.38
C ASN A 67 -7.76 14.52 -5.91
N ASP A 68 -6.69 14.37 -6.69
CA ASP A 68 -6.76 14.42 -8.16
C ASP A 68 -7.36 13.14 -8.80
N GLY A 69 -7.90 12.21 -8.01
CA GLY A 69 -8.49 10.96 -8.49
C GLY A 69 -7.48 9.87 -8.89
N LYS A 70 -6.17 10.13 -8.81
CA LYS A 70 -5.14 9.11 -9.03
C LYS A 70 -5.24 8.03 -7.96
N HIS A 71 -5.32 6.78 -8.40
CA HIS A 71 -5.21 5.60 -7.56
C HIS A 71 -3.82 4.98 -7.73
N VAL A 72 -3.25 4.49 -6.64
CA VAL A 72 -2.01 3.72 -6.66
C VAL A 72 -2.22 2.50 -5.78
N THR A 73 -1.98 1.33 -6.35
CA THR A 73 -1.99 0.05 -5.63
C THR A 73 -0.59 -0.52 -5.60
N LYS A 74 -0.12 -0.91 -4.41
CA LYS A 74 1.12 -1.64 -4.19
C LYS A 74 0.80 -2.90 -3.44
N ILE A 75 1.15 -4.06 -3.99
CA ILE A 75 0.87 -5.33 -3.33
C ILE A 75 2.07 -6.27 -3.43
N LYS A 76 2.46 -6.83 -2.29
CA LYS A 76 3.60 -7.75 -2.23
C LYS A 76 3.23 -9.11 -2.81
N GLY A 77 4.10 -9.65 -3.65
CA GLY A 77 4.00 -11.03 -4.14
C GLY A 77 3.07 -11.24 -5.33
N PHE A 78 2.51 -10.18 -5.90
CA PHE A 78 1.78 -10.22 -7.16
C PHE A 78 2.46 -9.34 -8.20
N THR A 79 2.39 -9.78 -9.45
CA THR A 79 2.73 -8.96 -10.61
C THR A 79 1.50 -8.13 -10.94
N LEU A 80 1.62 -6.81 -10.86
CA LEU A 80 0.58 -5.89 -11.31
C LEU A 80 0.68 -5.73 -12.82
N ASN A 81 -0.37 -6.16 -13.51
CA ASN A 81 -0.64 -5.94 -14.92
C ASN A 81 -2.09 -5.43 -15.03
N GLY A 82 -2.53 -4.95 -16.20
CA GLY A 82 -3.87 -4.38 -16.35
C GLY A 82 -4.98 -5.31 -15.85
N GLU A 83 -4.93 -6.61 -16.19
CA GLU A 83 -5.87 -7.63 -15.70
C GLU A 83 -5.85 -7.77 -14.17
N THR A 84 -4.66 -7.76 -13.54
CA THR A 84 -4.54 -7.87 -12.08
C THR A 84 -4.92 -6.57 -11.37
N GLU A 85 -4.70 -5.41 -11.99
CA GLU A 85 -5.04 -4.10 -11.41
C GLU A 85 -6.55 -3.88 -11.39
N GLU A 86 -7.28 -4.43 -12.36
CA GLU A 86 -8.76 -4.47 -12.32
C GLU A 86 -9.27 -5.33 -11.15
N LEU A 87 -8.62 -6.46 -10.87
CA LEU A 87 -8.99 -7.37 -9.79
C LEU A 87 -8.55 -6.87 -8.40
N ILE A 88 -7.34 -6.35 -8.30
CA ILE A 88 -6.74 -5.81 -7.07
C ILE A 88 -6.70 -4.29 -7.21
N ASN A 89 -7.87 -3.68 -7.06
CA ASN A 89 -8.02 -2.24 -7.02
C ASN A 89 -8.20 -1.73 -5.57
N PHE A 90 -8.20 -0.42 -5.39
CA PHE A 90 -8.41 0.22 -4.09
C PHE A 90 -9.73 -0.21 -3.44
N THR A 91 -10.81 -0.31 -4.22
CA THR A 91 -12.14 -0.74 -3.74
C THR A 91 -12.13 -2.19 -3.28
N ALA A 92 -11.47 -3.07 -4.01
CA ALA A 92 -11.29 -4.48 -3.68
C ALA A 92 -10.49 -4.65 -2.37
N MET A 93 -9.44 -3.84 -2.17
CA MET A 93 -8.71 -3.82 -0.90
C MET A 93 -9.58 -3.31 0.26
N LEU A 94 -10.46 -2.33 0.03
CA LEU A 94 -11.44 -1.92 1.04
C LEU A 94 -12.45 -3.04 1.37
N HIS A 95 -12.94 -3.77 0.37
CA HIS A 95 -13.85 -4.91 0.60
C HIS A 95 -13.18 -6.04 1.40
N LEU A 96 -11.88 -6.26 1.19
CA LEU A 96 -11.08 -7.20 1.98
C LEU A 96 -10.89 -6.73 3.43
N LEU A 97 -10.77 -5.41 3.65
CA LEU A 97 -10.65 -4.83 4.99
C LEU A 97 -11.98 -4.83 5.75
N ASP A 98 -13.08 -4.50 5.07
CA ASP A 98 -14.46 -4.51 5.62
C ASP A 98 -14.99 -5.94 5.90
N GLU A 99 -14.17 -6.97 5.71
CA GLU A 99 -14.54 -8.39 5.79
C GLU A 99 -15.71 -8.82 4.87
N LYS A 100 -16.09 -7.97 3.90
CA LYS A 100 -17.10 -8.30 2.88
C LYS A 100 -16.63 -9.43 1.98
N GLU A 101 -15.32 -9.49 1.72
CA GLU A 101 -14.67 -10.60 1.02
C GLU A 101 -13.51 -11.15 1.84
N SER A 102 -13.36 -12.48 1.87
CA SER A 102 -12.27 -13.13 2.62
C SER A 102 -11.02 -13.37 1.79
N THR A 103 -11.13 -13.41 0.46
CA THR A 103 -10.01 -13.71 -0.44
C THR A 103 -10.34 -13.30 -1.87
N ILE A 104 -9.39 -12.65 -2.55
CA ILE A 104 -9.45 -12.40 -3.99
C ILE A 104 -8.52 -13.37 -4.71
N ALA A 105 -9.05 -14.11 -5.69
CA ALA A 105 -8.27 -15.01 -6.52
C ALA A 105 -7.74 -14.25 -7.75
N VAL A 106 -6.42 -14.28 -7.92
CA VAL A 106 -5.72 -13.46 -8.92
C VAL A 106 -4.89 -14.39 -9.81
N PRO A 107 -5.16 -14.44 -11.13
CA PRO A 107 -4.37 -15.21 -12.06
C PRO A 107 -3.00 -14.55 -12.26
N GLN A 108 -1.95 -15.36 -12.23
CA GLN A 108 -0.56 -14.89 -12.35
C GLN A 108 0.17 -15.78 -13.36
N ARG A 109 0.78 -15.12 -14.35
CA ARG A 109 1.55 -15.78 -15.41
C ARG A 109 3.01 -15.78 -14.99
N ASN A 110 3.61 -16.95 -14.89
CA ASN A 110 5.03 -17.10 -14.53
C ASN A 110 5.77 -17.84 -15.63
N LEU A 111 6.94 -17.36 -15.99
CA LEU A 111 7.84 -18.10 -16.88
C LEU A 111 8.62 -19.11 -16.07
N ARG A 112 8.54 -20.39 -16.47
CA ARG A 112 9.33 -21.47 -15.88
C ARG A 112 10.18 -22.13 -16.95
N ARG A 113 11.47 -22.32 -16.64
CA ARG A 113 12.38 -23.10 -17.48
C ARG A 113 12.21 -24.57 -17.16
N ASP A 114 11.95 -25.36 -18.19
CA ASP A 114 11.98 -26.81 -18.10
C ASP A 114 13.45 -27.27 -18.16
N ILE A 115 13.91 -27.94 -17.10
CA ILE A 115 15.33 -28.32 -16.95
C ILE A 115 15.72 -29.35 -18.02
N LYS A 116 14.80 -30.22 -18.44
CA LYS A 116 15.09 -31.33 -19.34
C LYS A 116 15.12 -30.90 -20.80
N THR A 117 14.19 -30.02 -21.18
CA THR A 117 14.07 -29.55 -22.57
C THR A 117 14.73 -28.19 -22.80
N VAL A 118 15.20 -27.54 -21.73
CA VAL A 118 15.75 -26.17 -21.73
C VAL A 118 14.75 -25.10 -22.20
N ALA A 119 13.54 -25.50 -22.61
CA ALA A 119 12.49 -24.61 -23.09
C ALA A 119 11.88 -23.78 -21.95
N ILE A 120 11.54 -22.53 -22.28
CA ILE A 120 10.79 -21.65 -21.39
C ILE A 120 9.30 -21.87 -21.67
N LYS A 121 8.53 -22.14 -20.62
CA LYS A 121 7.07 -22.33 -20.70
C LYS A 121 6.38 -21.31 -19.80
N GLU A 122 5.27 -20.76 -20.29
CA GLU A 122 4.37 -19.97 -19.47
C GLU A 122 3.51 -20.90 -18.61
N VAL A 123 3.46 -20.63 -17.31
CA VAL A 123 2.65 -21.36 -16.35
C VAL A 123 1.71 -20.37 -15.66
N GLN A 124 0.41 -20.60 -15.84
CA GLN A 124 -0.61 -19.84 -15.11
C GLN A 124 -0.79 -20.43 -13.71
N THR A 125 -0.78 -19.58 -12.70
CA THR A 125 -0.97 -19.94 -11.29
C THR A 125 -1.99 -19.01 -10.67
N MET A 126 -2.90 -19.54 -9.86
CA MET A 126 -3.85 -18.73 -9.11
C MET A 126 -3.26 -18.37 -7.75
N LYS A 127 -3.01 -17.08 -7.50
CA LYS A 127 -2.62 -16.58 -6.18
C LYS A 127 -3.84 -16.03 -5.45
N LYS A 128 -3.82 -16.10 -4.12
CA LYS A 128 -4.91 -15.63 -3.26
C LYS A 128 -4.45 -14.40 -2.49
N CYS A 129 -5.05 -13.26 -2.76
CA CYS A 129 -4.87 -12.03 -1.99
C CYS A 129 -5.80 -12.07 -0.78
N ARG A 130 -5.26 -11.81 0.41
CA ARG A 130 -5.96 -11.85 1.69
C ARG A 130 -5.43 -10.74 2.59
N PHE A 131 -6.27 -10.29 3.51
CA PHE A 131 -5.84 -9.49 4.64
C PHE A 131 -4.92 -10.35 5.54
N TYR A 132 -3.75 -9.83 5.91
CA TYR A 132 -2.72 -10.63 6.61
C TYR A 132 -2.37 -10.12 8.01
N TYR A 133 -2.99 -9.07 8.52
CA TYR A 133 -2.63 -8.58 9.86
C TYR A 133 -3.21 -9.44 10.99
N LYS A 134 -2.35 -9.74 11.98
CA LYS A 134 -2.71 -10.40 13.25
C LYS A 134 -2.76 -9.42 14.44
N LYS A 135 -2.31 -8.17 14.24
CA LYS A 135 -2.37 -7.06 15.19
C LYS A 135 -2.94 -5.86 14.44
N CYS A 136 -4.22 -5.59 14.62
CA CYS A 136 -4.87 -4.40 14.10
C CYS A 136 -5.42 -3.60 15.27
N VAL A 137 -5.13 -2.31 15.30
CA VAL A 137 -5.95 -1.35 16.03
C VAL A 137 -6.90 -0.75 14.99
N ILE A 138 -8.14 -1.26 14.97
CA ILE A 138 -9.21 -0.67 14.17
C ILE A 138 -9.69 0.55 14.94
N LEU A 139 -9.39 1.74 14.43
CA LEU A 139 -9.97 2.98 14.94
C LEU A 139 -11.26 3.25 14.17
N ASP A 140 -12.39 3.37 14.88
CA ASP A 140 -13.68 3.75 14.30
C ASP A 140 -13.59 5.15 13.69
N GLY A 141 -13.52 5.22 12.36
CA GLY A 141 -13.42 6.44 11.58
C GLY A 141 -13.38 6.13 10.08
N PRO A 142 -13.54 7.12 9.18
CA PRO A 142 -13.57 6.91 7.73
C PRO A 142 -12.23 6.43 7.13
N PHE A 143 -11.24 6.17 7.97
CA PHE A 143 -9.88 5.78 7.62
C PHE A 143 -9.51 4.54 8.45
N GLY A 144 -9.66 3.36 7.84
CA GLY A 144 -9.14 2.12 8.44
C GLY A 144 -7.61 2.14 8.43
N PHE A 145 -6.99 1.99 9.59
CA PHE A 145 -5.54 2.12 9.76
C PHE A 145 -4.85 0.81 10.17
N CYS A 146 -3.56 0.72 9.87
CA CYS A 146 -2.67 -0.30 10.42
C CYS A 146 -1.24 0.24 10.55
N ALA A 147 -0.77 0.39 11.78
CA ALA A 147 0.63 0.64 12.12
C ALA A 147 1.09 -0.40 13.17
N ASP A 148 2.36 -0.80 13.07
CA ASP A 148 3.07 -1.71 14.00
C ASP A 148 3.38 -1.06 15.36
#